data_AF-A0A970VIM5-F1
#
_entry.id   AF-A0A970VIM5-F1
#
_cell.length_a   1.000
_cell.length_b   1.000
_cell.length_c   1.000
_cell.angle_alpha   90.00
_cell.angle_beta   90.00
_cell.angle_gamma   90.00
#
_symmetry.space_group_name_H-M   'P 1'
#
loop_
_entity.id
_entity.type
_entity.pdbx_description
1 polymer ?
#
loop_
_entity_poly.entity_id
_entity_poly.type
_entity_poly.pdbx_seq_one_letter_code
_entity_poly.pdbx_strand_id
1 'polypeptide(L)'
;MQNVRKVSNYVTYYLRILLYMFSAFILYLLACAPLASLFIFDEGSMFRNLWLLTPVLFIFLILPLRFSFADALVQDSPVDRKFLFDKAFSFNSYIKKFDESMLHLLNVIKWGIPFFAATGGFLYCYFGMGFSEMISLIIKVGEGLTGIWHAIANFFITLFGSIHTLGAGSNPMLVGISAILVLIGITILIWLYGIVRNSATRYIWVIAKRKGRGIRQEVKSRLKGRRLEQFLVSLLNLVLLLPFLLVVAYSMRGVLSDLSTTSMLAIARMDFSVLSYADAVAPLLLAFFLLYLPLLPARRYLTAAFAVRGNRRQKKNQETIQTESGAVDKSTAQA
;
A
#
# COMPACT_ATOMS: atom_id res chain seq x y z
N MET A 1 13.26 -36.52 -31.81
CA MET A 1 13.89 -35.91 -30.63
C MET A 1 12.86 -35.84 -29.50
N GLN A 2 13.10 -36.57 -28.42
CA GLN A 2 12.16 -36.73 -27.30
C GLN A 2 11.98 -35.41 -26.53
N ASN A 3 10.74 -34.93 -26.46
CA ASN A 3 10.34 -33.87 -25.52
C ASN A 3 10.35 -34.44 -24.10
N VAL A 4 11.52 -34.43 -23.45
CA VAL A 4 11.62 -34.66 -22.01
C VAL A 4 10.94 -33.49 -21.31
N ARG A 5 9.66 -33.65 -20.93
CA ARG A 5 9.02 -32.76 -19.96
C ARG A 5 9.81 -32.88 -18.66
N LYS A 6 10.75 -31.96 -18.41
CA LYS A 6 11.35 -31.79 -17.09
C LYS A 6 10.23 -31.45 -16.12
N VAL A 7 9.80 -32.42 -15.34
CA VAL A 7 8.95 -32.20 -14.17
C VAL A 7 9.73 -31.25 -13.26
N SER A 8 9.28 -30.00 -13.13
CA SER A 8 10.00 -29.05 -12.29
C SER A 8 9.93 -29.53 -10.85
N ASN A 9 11.09 -29.78 -10.22
CA ASN A 9 11.15 -30.17 -8.82
C ASN A 9 10.64 -29.01 -7.95
N TYR A 10 9.44 -29.16 -7.39
CA TYR A 10 8.82 -28.19 -6.48
C TYR A 10 9.78 -27.75 -5.37
N VAL A 11 10.56 -28.69 -4.83
CA VAL A 11 11.59 -28.45 -3.81
C VAL A 11 12.62 -27.42 -4.27
N THR A 12 13.15 -27.56 -5.49
CA THR A 12 14.15 -26.61 -6.03
C THR A 12 13.57 -25.22 -6.26
N TYR A 13 12.27 -25.13 -6.58
CA TYR A 13 11.58 -23.85 -6.70
C TYR A 13 11.43 -23.15 -5.35
N TYR A 14 10.97 -23.86 -4.32
CA TYR A 14 10.83 -23.30 -2.96
C TYR A 14 12.18 -22.96 -2.33
N LEU A 15 13.22 -23.77 -2.54
CA LEU A 15 14.57 -23.50 -2.05
C LEU A 15 15.14 -22.21 -2.65
N ARG A 16 14.92 -21.95 -3.94
CA ARG A 16 15.35 -20.70 -4.60
C ARG A 16 14.57 -19.49 -4.10
N ILE A 17 13.28 -19.66 -3.81
CA ILE A 17 12.48 -18.61 -3.17
C ILE A 17 13.01 -18.30 -1.76
N LEU A 18 13.33 -19.33 -0.98
CA LEU A 18 13.92 -19.18 0.36
C LEU A 18 15.28 -18.47 0.30
N LEU A 19 16.15 -18.88 -0.61
CA LEU A 19 17.47 -18.26 -0.78
C LEU A 19 17.37 -16.81 -1.27
N TYR A 20 16.37 -16.50 -2.11
CA TYR A 20 16.04 -15.10 -2.40
C TYR A 20 15.58 -14.36 -1.14
N MET A 21 14.70 -14.95 -0.31
CA MET A 21 14.23 -14.29 0.91
C MET A 21 15.37 -13.96 1.86
N PHE A 22 16.33 -14.87 1.99
CA PHE A 22 17.55 -14.64 2.72
C PHE A 22 18.39 -13.51 2.10
N SER A 23 18.58 -13.49 0.79
CA SER A 23 19.29 -12.40 0.12
C SER A 23 18.60 -11.04 0.24
N ALA A 24 17.26 -11.02 0.17
CA ALA A 24 16.47 -9.82 0.39
C ALA A 24 16.59 -9.34 1.84
N PHE A 25 16.55 -10.26 2.81
CA PHE A 25 16.80 -9.97 4.23
C PHE A 25 18.16 -9.30 4.44
N ILE A 26 19.23 -9.84 3.85
CA ILE A 26 20.56 -9.21 3.89
C ILE A 26 20.53 -7.80 3.30
N LEU A 27 19.88 -7.60 2.16
CA LEU A 27 19.74 -6.27 1.57
C LEU A 27 18.98 -5.28 2.47
N TYR A 28 17.93 -5.74 3.15
CA TYR A 28 17.20 -4.92 4.13
C TYR A 28 18.07 -4.60 5.35
N LEU A 29 18.86 -5.55 5.84
CA LEU A 29 19.84 -5.30 6.91
C LEU A 29 20.89 -4.29 6.49
N LEU A 30 21.45 -4.43 5.29
CA LEU A 30 22.43 -3.48 4.75
C LEU A 30 21.83 -2.09 4.57
N ALA A 31 20.59 -1.98 4.11
CA ALA A 31 19.91 -0.70 3.99
C ALA A 31 19.61 -0.06 5.35
N CYS A 32 19.36 -0.86 6.38
CA CYS A 32 19.17 -0.39 7.76
C CYS A 32 20.48 -0.19 8.53
N ALA A 33 21.62 -0.69 8.05
CA ALA A 33 22.91 -0.58 8.72
C ALA A 33 23.29 0.86 9.10
N PRO A 34 23.00 1.89 8.29
CA PRO A 34 23.29 3.27 8.68
C PRO A 34 22.51 3.73 9.92
N LEU A 35 21.38 3.10 10.31
CA LEU A 35 20.70 3.41 11.58
C LEU A 35 21.52 3.07 12.81
N ALA A 36 22.51 2.18 12.70
CA ALA A 36 23.42 1.88 13.81
C ALA A 36 24.21 3.10 14.25
N SER A 37 24.38 4.11 13.38
CA SER A 37 25.06 5.36 13.73
C SER A 37 24.35 6.13 14.86
N LEU A 38 23.04 5.93 15.04
CA LEU A 38 22.27 6.57 16.12
C LEU A 38 22.62 6.03 17.51
N PHE A 39 23.13 4.79 17.59
CA PHE A 39 23.47 4.12 18.84
C PHE A 39 24.97 4.10 19.14
N ILE A 40 25.81 4.22 18.11
CA ILE A 40 27.27 4.13 18.22
C ILE A 40 27.92 5.50 18.49
N PHE A 41 27.36 6.58 17.93
CA PHE A 41 27.95 7.92 17.99
C PHE A 41 27.15 8.85 18.90
N ASP A 42 27.88 9.67 19.67
CA ASP A 42 27.32 10.65 20.61
C ASP A 42 26.53 11.77 19.93
N GLU A 43 25.69 12.43 20.73
CA GLU A 43 24.84 13.53 20.30
C GLU A 43 25.69 14.74 19.88
N GLY A 44 25.67 15.08 18.57
CA GLY A 44 26.45 16.18 17.98
C GLY A 44 27.52 15.76 16.98
N SER A 45 27.83 14.47 16.86
CA SER A 45 28.77 13.98 15.85
C SER A 45 28.19 14.02 14.43
N MET A 46 28.95 14.52 13.46
CA MET A 46 28.57 14.48 12.03
C MET A 46 28.29 13.04 11.54
N PHE A 47 28.95 12.04 12.14
CA PHE A 47 28.76 10.63 11.81
C PHE A 47 27.42 10.08 12.29
N ARG A 48 26.79 10.71 13.30
CA ARG A 48 25.44 10.33 13.74
C ARG A 48 24.44 10.50 12.60
N ASN A 49 24.59 11.54 11.78
CA ASN A 49 23.72 11.86 10.63
C ASN A 49 23.73 10.84 9.49
N LEU A 50 24.61 9.82 9.53
CA LEU A 50 24.59 8.72 8.56
C LEU A 50 23.25 7.97 8.54
N TRP A 51 22.43 8.07 9.58
CA TRP A 51 21.08 7.50 9.61
C TRP A 51 20.21 7.98 8.45
N LEU A 52 20.44 9.22 7.94
CA LEU A 52 19.77 9.80 6.77
C LEU A 52 20.05 9.04 5.47
N LEU A 53 21.11 8.24 5.42
CA LEU A 53 21.40 7.37 4.28
C LEU A 53 20.39 6.22 4.17
N THR A 54 19.78 5.80 5.28
CA THR A 54 18.78 4.72 5.32
C THR A 54 17.60 4.98 4.39
N PRO A 55 16.84 6.10 4.49
CA PRO A 55 15.74 6.36 3.57
C PRO A 55 16.20 6.45 2.11
N VAL A 56 17.40 6.99 1.85
CA VAL A 56 18.00 7.05 0.51
C VAL A 56 18.21 5.63 -0.05
N LEU A 57 18.81 4.72 0.73
CA LEU A 57 18.99 3.31 0.32
C LEU A 57 17.65 2.61 0.09
N PHE A 58 16.63 2.89 0.90
CA PHE A 58 15.31 2.31 0.67
C PHE A 58 14.67 2.77 -0.65
N ILE A 59 14.84 4.05 -1.00
CA ILE A 59 14.26 4.64 -2.21
C ILE A 59 15.00 4.18 -3.47
N PHE A 60 16.33 4.23 -3.48
CA PHE A 60 17.11 3.95 -4.68
C PHE A 60 17.46 2.46 -4.82
N LEU A 61 17.73 1.75 -3.73
CA LEU A 61 18.15 0.35 -3.81
C LEU A 61 16.95 -0.60 -3.68
N ILE A 62 16.19 -0.49 -2.59
CA ILE A 62 15.14 -1.48 -2.27
C ILE A 62 13.93 -1.33 -3.20
N LEU A 63 13.53 -0.10 -3.50
CA LEU A 63 12.31 0.16 -4.28
C LEU A 63 12.38 -0.44 -5.70
N PRO A 64 13.46 -0.26 -6.49
CA PRO A 64 13.55 -0.85 -7.83
C PRO A 64 13.74 -2.38 -7.78
N LEU A 65 14.47 -2.89 -6.78
CA LEU A 65 14.65 -4.33 -6.55
C LEU A 65 13.33 -5.05 -6.29
N ARG A 66 12.34 -4.34 -5.75
CA ARG A 66 10.97 -4.85 -5.70
C ARG A 66 10.53 -5.20 -7.13
N PHE A 67 10.49 -4.29 -8.09
CA PHE A 67 10.00 -4.63 -9.44
C PHE A 67 10.79 -5.78 -10.09
N SER A 68 12.10 -5.85 -9.85
CA SER A 68 12.95 -6.97 -10.28
C SER A 68 12.55 -8.32 -9.67
N PHE A 69 12.17 -8.36 -8.39
CA PHE A 69 11.66 -9.57 -7.76
C PHE A 69 10.28 -9.99 -8.25
N ALA A 70 9.42 -9.03 -8.56
CA ALA A 70 8.14 -9.37 -9.18
C ALA A 70 8.37 -9.98 -10.57
N ASP A 71 9.39 -9.51 -11.29
CA ASP A 71 9.83 -10.12 -12.54
C ASP A 71 10.31 -11.56 -12.33
N ALA A 72 11.13 -11.83 -11.32
CA ALA A 72 11.59 -13.18 -11.00
C ALA A 72 10.48 -14.14 -10.51
N LEU A 73 9.42 -13.62 -9.88
CA LEU A 73 8.28 -14.40 -9.40
C LEU A 73 7.23 -14.72 -10.48
N VAL A 74 6.99 -13.78 -11.40
CA VAL A 74 6.02 -13.96 -12.48
C VAL A 74 6.62 -14.93 -13.50
N GLN A 75 5.98 -16.09 -13.67
CA GLN A 75 6.48 -17.20 -14.50
C GLN A 75 6.19 -16.98 -15.99
N ASP A 76 7.16 -17.32 -16.87
CA ASP A 76 7.02 -17.24 -18.34
C ASP A 76 6.24 -18.42 -18.94
N SER A 77 6.21 -19.59 -18.28
CA SER A 77 5.43 -20.76 -18.73
C SER A 77 5.20 -21.79 -17.61
N PRO A 78 4.06 -22.51 -17.61
CA PRO A 78 3.72 -23.50 -16.57
C PRO A 78 4.66 -24.73 -16.56
N VAL A 79 5.40 -24.95 -17.65
CA VAL A 79 6.32 -26.09 -17.85
C VAL A 79 7.73 -25.81 -17.33
N ASP A 80 8.15 -24.55 -17.22
CA ASP A 80 9.53 -24.16 -16.87
C ASP A 80 9.53 -23.27 -15.61
N ARG A 81 9.17 -23.86 -14.47
CA ARG A 81 9.12 -23.18 -13.16
C ARG A 81 10.52 -22.97 -12.58
N LYS A 82 11.33 -22.11 -13.20
CA LYS A 82 12.66 -21.75 -12.70
C LYS A 82 12.63 -20.32 -12.17
N PHE A 83 12.80 -20.15 -10.86
CA PHE A 83 13.15 -18.86 -10.29
C PHE A 83 14.58 -18.51 -10.74
N LEU A 84 14.74 -17.36 -11.40
CA LEU A 84 16.00 -16.91 -11.97
C LEU A 84 16.59 -15.79 -11.09
N PHE A 85 17.70 -16.08 -10.41
CA PHE A 85 18.41 -15.10 -9.59
C PHE A 85 18.92 -13.92 -10.40
N ASP A 86 19.37 -14.18 -11.62
CA ASP A 86 19.86 -13.15 -12.55
C ASP A 86 18.77 -12.11 -12.85
N LYS A 87 17.50 -12.53 -12.95
CA LYS A 87 16.37 -11.60 -13.09
C LYS A 87 16.08 -10.86 -11.79
N ALA A 88 16.17 -11.53 -10.63
CA ALA A 88 15.87 -10.93 -9.33
C ALA A 88 16.84 -9.80 -8.94
N PHE A 89 18.12 -9.91 -9.31
CA PHE A 89 19.16 -8.90 -9.08
C PHE A 89 19.53 -8.08 -10.32
N SER A 90 18.76 -8.21 -11.41
CA SER A 90 19.05 -7.45 -12.63
C SER A 90 18.87 -5.95 -12.45
N PHE A 91 19.93 -5.19 -12.71
CA PHE A 91 19.86 -3.74 -12.93
C PHE A 91 19.40 -3.37 -14.35
N ASN A 92 19.05 -4.37 -15.17
CA ASN A 92 18.55 -4.10 -16.51
C ASN A 92 17.25 -3.27 -16.46
N SER A 93 17.21 -2.20 -17.27
CA SER A 93 16.14 -1.19 -17.24
C SER A 93 15.90 -0.57 -15.86
N TYR A 94 16.95 -0.38 -15.05
CA TYR A 94 16.85 0.19 -13.70
C TYR A 94 16.03 1.48 -13.65
N ILE A 95 16.29 2.44 -14.55
CA ILE A 95 15.58 3.72 -14.61
C ILE A 95 14.07 3.49 -14.79
N LYS A 96 13.67 2.63 -15.73
CA LYS A 96 12.24 2.30 -15.94
C LYS A 96 11.62 1.61 -14.72
N LYS A 97 12.38 0.79 -13.99
CA LYS A 97 11.91 0.18 -12.73
C LYS A 97 11.77 1.24 -11.63
N PHE A 98 12.69 2.20 -11.56
CA PHE A 98 12.67 3.30 -10.59
C PHE A 98 11.49 4.25 -10.85
N ASP A 99 11.28 4.69 -12.09
CA ASP A 99 10.17 5.57 -12.47
C ASP A 99 8.82 4.96 -12.10
N GLU A 100 8.61 3.69 -12.46
CA GLU A 100 7.37 2.99 -12.11
C GLU A 100 7.23 2.81 -10.59
N SER A 101 8.35 2.62 -9.88
CA SER A 101 8.33 2.52 -8.42
C SER A 101 7.97 3.84 -7.76
N MET A 102 8.47 4.96 -8.28
CA MET A 102 8.11 6.32 -7.84
C MET A 102 6.64 6.63 -8.13
N LEU A 103 6.16 6.31 -9.33
CA LEU A 103 4.75 6.45 -9.67
C LEU A 103 3.86 5.59 -8.77
N HIS A 104 4.28 4.37 -8.45
CA HIS A 104 3.56 3.52 -7.50
C HIS A 104 3.55 4.15 -6.10
N LEU A 105 4.70 4.63 -5.61
CA LEU A 105 4.84 5.28 -4.31
C LEU A 105 3.95 6.53 -4.21
N LEU A 106 4.01 7.44 -5.19
CA LEU A 106 3.14 8.63 -5.27
C LEU A 106 1.66 8.23 -5.29
N ASN A 107 1.33 7.19 -6.05
CA ASN A 107 -0.02 6.66 -6.07
C ASN A 107 -0.44 6.03 -4.74
N VAL A 108 0.46 5.49 -3.92
CA VAL A 108 0.13 5.04 -2.56
C VAL A 108 -0.06 6.25 -1.64
N ILE A 109 0.86 7.21 -1.69
CA ILE A 109 0.85 8.41 -0.85
C ILE A 109 -0.46 9.17 -1.04
N LYS A 110 -0.89 9.41 -2.28
CA LYS A 110 -2.14 10.15 -2.54
C LYS A 110 -3.37 9.51 -1.89
N TRP A 111 -3.42 8.18 -1.80
CA TRP A 111 -4.52 7.47 -1.12
C TRP A 111 -4.36 7.44 0.40
N GLY A 112 -3.13 7.66 0.89
CA GLY A 112 -2.83 7.84 2.30
C GLY A 112 -3.20 9.23 2.82
N ILE A 113 -3.20 10.27 1.99
CA ILE A 113 -3.45 11.66 2.42
C ILE A 113 -4.74 11.80 3.24
N PRO A 114 -5.92 11.30 2.80
CA PRO A 114 -7.15 11.44 3.58
C PRO A 114 -7.04 10.78 4.96
N PHE A 115 -6.42 9.60 5.02
CA PHE A 115 -6.22 8.85 6.25
C PHE A 115 -5.27 9.57 7.20
N PHE A 116 -4.14 10.07 6.70
CA PHE A 116 -3.19 10.84 7.52
C PHE A 116 -3.76 12.18 7.97
N ALA A 117 -4.55 12.86 7.14
CA ALA A 117 -5.21 14.10 7.51
C ALA A 117 -6.25 13.88 8.63
N ALA A 118 -7.09 12.84 8.51
CA ALA A 118 -8.06 12.50 9.55
C ALA A 118 -7.37 12.03 10.85
N THR A 119 -6.31 11.24 10.73
CA THR A 119 -5.55 10.74 11.90
C THR A 119 -4.81 11.89 12.59
N GLY A 120 -4.13 12.77 11.84
CA GLY A 120 -3.45 13.94 12.37
C GLY A 120 -4.42 14.92 13.03
N GLY A 121 -5.59 15.16 12.42
CA GLY A 121 -6.66 15.95 13.01
C GLY A 121 -7.19 15.33 14.31
N PHE A 122 -7.40 14.01 14.34
CA PHE A 122 -7.80 13.31 15.56
C PHE A 122 -6.76 13.42 16.67
N LEU A 123 -5.47 13.20 16.36
CA LEU A 123 -4.39 13.31 17.33
C LEU A 123 -4.26 14.74 17.87
N TYR A 124 -4.41 15.75 17.01
CA TYR A 124 -4.43 17.14 17.43
C TYR A 124 -5.60 17.44 18.38
N CYS A 125 -6.81 16.96 18.07
CA CYS A 125 -7.95 17.11 18.98
C CYS A 125 -7.75 16.35 20.30
N TYR A 126 -7.14 15.17 20.27
CA TYR A 126 -6.96 14.32 21.46
C TYR A 126 -5.86 14.84 22.40
N PHE A 127 -4.76 15.37 21.87
CA PHE A 127 -3.63 15.85 22.67
C PHE A 127 -3.62 17.37 22.88
N GLY A 128 -4.23 18.13 21.96
CA GLY A 128 -4.15 19.59 21.93
C GLY A 128 -5.39 20.33 22.43
N MET A 129 -6.53 19.65 22.62
CA MET A 129 -7.75 20.27 23.14
C MET A 129 -8.13 19.71 24.51
N GLY A 130 -8.70 20.57 25.35
CA GLY A 130 -9.33 20.14 26.59
C GLY A 130 -10.60 19.31 26.32
N PHE A 131 -10.96 18.40 27.24
CA PHE A 131 -12.17 17.56 27.12
C PHE A 131 -13.45 18.39 26.84
N SER A 132 -13.57 19.56 27.47
CA SER A 132 -14.69 20.48 27.26
C SER A 132 -14.73 21.06 25.85
N GLU A 133 -13.57 21.38 25.27
CA GLU A 133 -13.45 21.93 23.91
C GLU A 133 -13.80 20.86 22.87
N MET A 134 -13.38 19.61 23.11
CA MET A 134 -13.72 18.48 22.24
C MET A 134 -15.24 18.25 22.19
N ILE A 135 -15.92 18.28 23.35
CA ILE A 135 -17.38 18.15 23.40
C ILE A 135 -18.05 19.33 22.68
N SER A 136 -17.58 20.56 22.89
CA SER A 136 -18.10 21.73 22.18
C SER A 136 -17.95 21.61 20.66
N LEU A 137 -16.81 21.11 20.18
CA LEU A 137 -16.58 20.88 18.75
C LEU A 137 -17.54 19.84 18.18
N ILE A 138 -17.78 18.73 18.88
CA ILE A 138 -18.74 17.70 18.47
C ILE A 138 -20.16 18.28 18.38
N ILE A 139 -20.56 19.06 19.38
CA ILE A 139 -21.89 19.70 19.41
C ILE A 139 -22.04 20.68 18.25
N LYS A 140 -21.06 21.56 18.01
CA LYS A 140 -21.08 22.53 16.90
C LYS A 140 -21.16 21.87 15.53
N VAL A 141 -20.42 20.76 15.34
CA VAL A 141 -20.52 19.95 14.11
C VAL A 141 -21.91 19.36 13.96
N GLY A 142 -22.49 18.85 15.04
CA GLY A 142 -23.85 18.34 15.08
C GLY A 142 -24.88 19.40 14.72
N GLU A 143 -24.85 20.55 15.40
CA GLU A 143 -25.73 21.70 15.15
C GLU A 143 -25.64 22.15 13.69
N GLY A 144 -24.44 22.32 13.15
CA GLY A 144 -24.25 22.72 11.76
C GLY A 144 -24.86 21.73 10.76
N LEU A 145 -24.65 20.42 10.96
CA LEU A 145 -25.22 19.39 10.08
C LEU A 145 -26.73 19.29 10.19
N THR A 146 -27.27 19.37 11.41
CA THR A 146 -28.72 19.42 11.60
C THR A 146 -29.32 20.65 10.94
N GLY A 147 -28.67 21.81 11.06
CA GLY A 147 -29.09 23.05 10.40
C GLY A 147 -29.12 22.94 8.88
N ILE A 148 -28.10 22.33 8.27
CA ILE A 148 -28.07 22.07 6.82
C ILE A 148 -29.21 21.13 6.40
N TRP A 149 -29.42 20.02 7.12
CA TRP A 149 -30.51 19.09 6.81
C TRP A 149 -31.89 19.72 6.98
N HIS A 150 -32.09 20.47 8.05
CA HIS A 150 -33.33 21.21 8.28
C HIS A 150 -33.54 22.28 7.21
N ALA A 151 -32.50 23.00 6.78
CA ALA A 151 -32.61 23.97 5.69
C ALA A 151 -33.00 23.32 4.35
N ILE A 152 -32.37 22.20 3.99
CA ILE A 152 -32.71 21.43 2.79
C ILE A 152 -34.15 20.91 2.87
N ALA A 153 -34.53 20.29 3.99
CA ALA A 153 -35.87 19.76 4.18
C ALA A 153 -36.93 20.88 4.17
N ASN A 154 -36.68 21.98 4.87
CA ASN A 154 -37.58 23.14 4.91
C ASN A 154 -37.71 23.81 3.54
N PHE A 155 -36.65 23.83 2.72
CA PHE A 155 -36.72 24.28 1.33
C PHE A 155 -37.74 23.46 0.52
N PHE A 156 -37.67 22.13 0.59
CA PHE A 156 -38.62 21.26 -0.10
C PHE A 156 -40.04 21.34 0.49
N ILE A 157 -40.18 21.38 1.82
CA ILE A 157 -41.47 21.52 2.50
C ILE A 157 -42.17 22.82 2.08
N THR A 158 -41.42 23.92 2.01
CA THR A 158 -41.93 25.22 1.57
C THR A 158 -42.24 25.24 0.07
N LEU A 159 -41.42 24.55 -0.75
CA LEU A 159 -41.66 24.38 -2.19
C LEU A 159 -42.99 23.67 -2.48
N PHE A 160 -43.39 22.71 -1.63
CA PHE A 160 -44.67 22.00 -1.74
C PHE A 160 -45.82 22.66 -0.97
N GLY A 161 -45.64 23.90 -0.49
CA GLY A 161 -46.72 24.72 0.09
C GLY A 161 -47.09 24.43 1.54
N SER A 162 -46.27 23.67 2.28
CA SER A 162 -46.50 23.43 3.72
C SER A 162 -45.91 24.55 4.58
N ILE A 163 -46.64 24.95 5.62
CA ILE A 163 -46.25 26.00 6.58
C ILE A 163 -45.48 25.41 7.79
N HIS A 164 -45.53 24.09 7.98
CA HIS A 164 -44.88 23.42 9.10
C HIS A 164 -43.41 23.12 8.80
N THR A 165 -42.50 23.93 9.35
CA THR A 165 -41.06 23.69 9.26
C THR A 165 -40.57 22.74 10.35
N LEU A 166 -39.51 22.00 10.05
CA LEU A 166 -38.84 21.14 11.02
C LEU A 166 -38.06 22.00 12.02
N GLY A 167 -38.36 21.85 13.31
CA GLY A 167 -37.66 22.48 14.44
C GLY A 167 -36.60 21.57 15.10
N ALA A 168 -35.75 22.18 15.93
CA ALA A 168 -34.55 21.62 16.55
C ALA A 168 -34.80 20.53 17.63
N GLY A 169 -35.43 19.42 17.25
CA GLY A 169 -35.64 18.25 18.11
C GLY A 169 -34.53 17.20 18.03
N SER A 170 -33.48 17.42 17.22
CA SER A 170 -32.37 16.49 17.07
C SER A 170 -31.33 16.71 18.16
N ASN A 171 -30.91 15.63 18.85
CA ASN A 171 -29.82 15.72 19.83
C ASN A 171 -28.51 16.02 19.09
N PRO A 172 -27.97 17.25 19.17
CA PRO A 172 -26.84 17.68 18.33
C PRO A 172 -25.58 16.88 18.66
N MET A 173 -25.44 16.40 19.90
CA MET A 173 -24.30 15.58 20.30
C MET A 173 -24.29 14.23 19.55
N LEU A 174 -25.43 13.56 19.44
CA LEU A 174 -25.54 12.28 18.74
C LEU A 174 -25.31 12.43 17.22
N VAL A 175 -25.82 13.52 16.64
CA VAL A 175 -25.55 13.85 15.23
C VAL A 175 -24.08 14.17 15.01
N GLY A 176 -23.44 14.90 15.92
CA GLY A 176 -22.01 15.19 15.87
C GLY A 176 -21.15 13.91 15.95
N ILE A 177 -21.46 13.01 16.88
CA ILE A 177 -20.76 11.71 17.02
C ILE A 177 -20.93 10.87 15.76
N SER A 178 -22.16 10.72 15.26
CA SER A 178 -22.42 9.92 14.07
C SER A 178 -21.74 10.51 12.82
N ALA A 179 -21.68 11.83 12.69
CA ALA A 179 -20.99 12.51 11.60
C ALA A 179 -19.48 12.24 11.60
N ILE A 180 -18.84 12.30 12.77
CA ILE A 180 -17.41 11.98 12.92
C ILE A 180 -17.15 10.51 12.60
N LEU A 181 -17.98 9.59 13.08
CA LEU A 181 -17.87 8.16 12.78
C LEU A 181 -18.02 7.88 11.28
N VAL A 182 -18.97 8.53 10.61
CA VAL A 182 -19.16 8.41 9.15
C VAL A 182 -17.94 8.96 8.41
N LEU A 183 -17.39 10.11 8.83
CA LEU A 183 -16.20 10.70 8.23
C LEU A 183 -14.98 9.79 8.37
N ILE A 184 -14.76 9.22 9.56
CA ILE A 184 -13.72 8.21 9.81
C ILE A 184 -13.94 6.99 8.92
N GLY A 185 -15.17 6.47 8.87
CA GLY A 185 -15.54 5.31 8.03
C GLY A 185 -15.25 5.55 6.55
N ILE A 186 -15.66 6.70 5.99
CA ILE A 186 -15.39 7.08 4.60
C ILE A 186 -13.89 7.17 4.35
N THR A 187 -13.15 7.74 5.29
CA THR A 187 -11.69 7.90 5.17
C THR A 187 -10.98 6.55 5.13
N ILE A 188 -11.38 5.62 6.00
CA ILE A 188 -10.89 4.24 6.00
C ILE A 188 -11.24 3.54 4.68
N LEU A 189 -12.46 3.72 4.17
CA LEU A 189 -12.89 3.13 2.91
C LEU A 189 -12.06 3.64 1.71
N ILE A 190 -11.78 4.94 1.64
CA ILE A 190 -10.93 5.53 0.60
C ILE A 190 -9.51 4.95 0.66
N TRP A 191 -8.97 4.81 1.86
CA TRP A 191 -7.64 4.24 2.07
C TRP A 191 -7.58 2.76 1.68
N LEU A 192 -8.55 1.96 2.13
CA LEU A 192 -8.68 0.54 1.76
C LEU A 192 -8.81 0.37 0.25
N TYR A 193 -9.61 1.22 -0.41
CA TYR A 193 -9.71 1.23 -1.86
C TYR A 193 -8.36 1.49 -2.54
N GLY A 194 -7.59 2.45 -2.02
CA GLY A 194 -6.24 2.75 -2.48
C GLY A 194 -5.29 1.55 -2.35
N ILE A 195 -5.29 0.87 -1.20
CA ILE A 195 -4.48 -0.33 -0.95
C ILE A 195 -4.84 -1.45 -1.94
N VAL A 196 -6.13 -1.72 -2.11
CA VAL A 196 -6.63 -2.75 -3.02
C VAL A 196 -6.16 -2.47 -4.45
N ARG A 197 -6.27 -1.21 -4.88
CA ARG A 197 -5.86 -0.79 -6.23
C ARG A 197 -4.35 -0.90 -6.46
N ASN A 198 -3.54 -0.69 -5.42
CA ASN A 198 -2.08 -0.68 -5.53
C ASN A 198 -1.38 -1.99 -5.14
N SER A 199 -2.06 -2.96 -4.55
CA SER A 199 -1.46 -4.20 -4.04
C SER A 199 -0.88 -5.11 -5.13
N ALA A 200 -1.55 -5.22 -6.27
CA ALA A 200 -1.18 -6.13 -7.36
C ALA A 200 -0.47 -5.43 -8.55
N THR A 201 -0.40 -4.10 -8.56
CA THR A 201 0.05 -3.30 -9.72
C THR A 201 1.45 -3.68 -10.20
N ARG A 202 2.36 -3.95 -9.26
CA ARG A 202 3.75 -4.34 -9.56
C ARG A 202 3.86 -5.66 -10.34
N TYR A 203 3.05 -6.66 -10.01
CA TYR A 203 3.06 -7.94 -10.73
C TYR A 203 2.33 -7.81 -12.08
N ILE A 204 1.26 -7.02 -12.13
CA ILE A 204 0.54 -6.74 -13.37
C ILE A 204 1.43 -5.97 -14.35
N TRP A 205 2.25 -5.03 -13.86
CA TRP A 205 3.23 -4.29 -14.66
C TRP A 205 4.22 -5.23 -15.36
N VAL A 206 4.78 -6.19 -14.63
CA VAL A 206 5.70 -7.18 -15.20
C VAL A 206 5.03 -7.96 -16.33
N ILE A 207 3.79 -8.41 -16.12
CA ILE A 207 3.05 -9.16 -17.14
C ILE A 207 2.72 -8.28 -18.35
N ALA A 208 2.35 -7.02 -18.12
CA ALA A 208 2.07 -6.06 -19.18
C ALA A 208 3.32 -5.76 -20.03
N LYS A 209 4.47 -5.53 -19.38
CA LYS A 209 5.78 -5.32 -20.02
C LYS A 209 6.16 -6.52 -20.91
N ARG A 210 5.99 -7.74 -20.42
CA ARG A 210 6.29 -8.96 -21.20
C ARG A 210 5.38 -9.18 -22.39
N LYS A 211 4.12 -8.74 -22.32
CA LYS A 211 3.14 -8.84 -23.40
C LYS A 211 3.15 -7.65 -24.38
N GLY A 212 3.99 -6.64 -24.14
CA GLY A 212 3.98 -5.38 -24.91
C GLY A 212 2.68 -4.59 -24.81
N ARG A 213 1.88 -4.80 -23.75
CA ARG A 213 0.56 -4.16 -23.57
C ARG A 213 0.64 -2.99 -22.59
N GLY A 214 -0.24 -2.01 -22.76
CA GLY A 214 -0.39 -0.92 -21.81
C GLY A 214 -0.83 -1.41 -20.42
N ILE A 215 -0.19 -0.91 -19.36
CA ILE A 215 -0.44 -1.31 -17.96
C ILE A 215 -1.93 -1.16 -17.61
N ARG A 216 -2.55 -0.03 -17.98
CA ARG A 216 -3.97 0.27 -17.71
C ARG A 216 -4.92 -0.76 -18.34
N GLN A 217 -4.59 -1.24 -19.54
CA GLN A 217 -5.40 -2.23 -20.25
C GLN A 217 -5.30 -3.60 -19.58
N GLU A 218 -4.09 -4.02 -19.17
CA GLU A 218 -3.90 -5.30 -18.48
C GLU A 218 -4.53 -5.28 -17.07
N VAL A 219 -4.47 -4.14 -16.36
CA VAL A 219 -5.20 -3.96 -15.09
C VAL A 219 -6.71 -4.10 -15.33
N LYS A 220 -7.29 -3.34 -16.27
CA LYS A 220 -8.75 -3.40 -16.55
C LYS A 220 -9.20 -4.80 -16.94
N SER A 221 -8.41 -5.50 -17.75
CA SER A 221 -8.72 -6.86 -18.21
C SER A 221 -8.70 -7.89 -17.09
N ARG A 222 -7.76 -7.75 -16.13
CA ARG A 222 -7.64 -8.66 -15.00
C ARG A 222 -8.67 -8.40 -13.90
N LEU A 223 -9.09 -7.14 -13.73
CA LEU A 223 -10.11 -6.74 -12.76
C LEU A 223 -11.54 -7.05 -13.20
N LYS A 224 -11.79 -7.26 -14.50
CA LYS A 224 -13.12 -7.60 -15.01
C LYS A 224 -13.56 -8.96 -14.44
N GLY A 225 -14.54 -8.91 -13.53
CA GLY A 225 -15.13 -10.10 -12.87
C GLY A 225 -14.39 -10.62 -11.64
N ARG A 226 -13.32 -9.96 -11.16
CA ARG A 226 -12.47 -10.45 -10.05
C ARG A 226 -12.17 -9.39 -8.98
N ARG A 227 -13.01 -8.35 -8.89
CA ARG A 227 -12.83 -7.25 -7.94
C ARG A 227 -12.89 -7.71 -6.48
N LEU A 228 -13.79 -8.65 -6.16
CA LEU A 228 -13.91 -9.22 -4.82
C LEU A 228 -12.70 -10.08 -4.44
N GLU A 229 -12.17 -10.88 -5.36
CA GLU A 229 -10.94 -11.66 -5.11
C GLU A 229 -9.74 -10.75 -4.82
N GLN A 230 -9.58 -9.66 -5.58
CA GLN A 230 -8.53 -8.67 -5.32
C GLN A 230 -8.72 -8.00 -3.96
N PHE A 231 -9.96 -7.69 -3.59
CA PHE A 231 -10.29 -7.12 -2.30
C PHE A 231 -9.91 -8.08 -1.17
N LEU A 232 -10.31 -9.34 -1.24
CA LEU A 232 -9.97 -10.37 -0.24
C LEU A 232 -8.47 -10.57 -0.10
N VAL A 233 -7.73 -10.66 -1.22
CA VAL A 233 -6.27 -10.78 -1.19
C VAL A 233 -5.63 -9.56 -0.54
N SER A 234 -6.15 -8.36 -0.82
CA SER A 234 -5.63 -7.12 -0.25
C SER A 234 -5.97 -6.99 1.24
N LEU A 235 -7.16 -7.44 1.66
CA LEU A 235 -7.59 -7.49 3.05
C LEU A 235 -6.73 -8.47 3.86
N LEU A 236 -6.46 -9.66 3.33
CA LEU A 236 -5.53 -10.61 3.95
C LEU A 236 -4.13 -10.01 4.10
N ASN A 237 -3.65 -9.27 3.09
CA ASN A 237 -2.37 -8.58 3.18
C ASN A 237 -2.35 -7.45 4.22
N LEU A 238 -3.49 -6.82 4.49
CA LEU A 238 -3.66 -5.81 5.53
C LEU A 238 -3.66 -6.47 6.92
N VAL A 239 -4.41 -7.56 7.09
CA VAL A 239 -4.45 -8.33 8.34
C VAL A 239 -3.05 -8.83 8.70
N LEU A 240 -2.29 -9.35 7.72
CA LEU A 240 -0.90 -9.75 7.89
C LEU A 240 0.04 -8.58 8.19
N LEU A 241 -0.36 -7.34 7.91
CA LEU A 241 0.42 -6.13 8.18
C LEU A 241 0.04 -5.48 9.52
N LEU A 242 -1.14 -5.81 10.06
CA LEU A 242 -1.73 -5.16 11.23
C LEU A 242 -0.85 -5.24 12.49
N PRO A 243 -0.24 -6.38 12.85
CA PRO A 243 0.63 -6.45 14.03
C PRO A 243 1.82 -5.49 13.94
N PHE A 244 2.43 -5.38 12.76
CA PHE A 244 3.51 -4.43 12.51
C PHE A 244 3.03 -2.98 12.61
N LEU A 245 1.88 -2.65 12.02
CA LEU A 245 1.33 -1.29 12.07
C LEU A 245 0.98 -0.85 13.49
N LEU A 246 0.51 -1.76 14.34
CA LEU A 246 0.23 -1.46 15.75
C LEU A 246 1.50 -1.06 16.50
N VAL A 247 2.59 -1.80 16.32
CA VAL A 247 3.87 -1.44 16.96
C VAL A 247 4.42 -0.14 16.38
N VAL A 248 4.30 0.09 15.07
CA VAL A 248 4.69 1.36 14.45
C VAL A 248 3.90 2.53 15.05
N ALA A 249 2.58 2.41 15.17
CA ALA A 249 1.73 3.46 15.73
C ALA A 249 2.06 3.72 17.21
N TYR A 250 2.32 2.66 17.98
CA TYR A 250 2.70 2.78 19.39
C TYR A 250 4.06 3.47 19.55
N SER A 251 5.09 3.02 18.84
CA SER A 251 6.44 3.59 18.91
C SER A 251 6.52 5.02 18.38
N MET A 252 5.71 5.36 17.37
CA MET A 252 5.67 6.71 16.81
C MET A 252 4.82 7.68 17.64
N ARG A 253 4.08 7.21 18.66
CA ARG A 253 3.20 8.07 19.47
C ARG A 253 3.95 9.22 20.12
N GLY A 254 5.07 8.93 20.79
CA GLY A 254 5.90 9.95 21.45
C GLY A 254 6.61 10.87 20.45
N VAL A 255 7.07 10.32 19.33
CA VAL A 255 7.68 11.13 18.26
C VAL A 255 6.68 12.10 17.63
N LEU A 256 5.43 11.67 17.43
CA LEU A 256 4.38 12.47 16.80
C LEU A 256 3.80 13.53 17.76
N SER A 257 3.70 13.24 19.06
CA SER A 257 3.23 14.24 20.04
C SER A 257 4.18 15.42 20.16
N ASP A 258 5.48 15.16 20.05
CA ASP A 258 6.53 16.15 20.29
C ASP A 258 7.05 16.76 18.98
N LEU A 259 6.62 16.23 17.82
CA LEU A 259 7.15 16.61 16.51
C LEU A 259 7.07 18.11 16.24
N SER A 260 5.96 18.77 16.61
CA SER A 260 5.74 20.19 16.35
C SER A 260 6.66 21.07 17.20
N THR A 261 6.84 20.74 18.47
CA THR A 261 7.69 21.48 19.40
C THR A 261 9.17 21.23 19.09
N THR A 262 9.57 19.99 18.82
CA THR A 262 10.95 19.64 18.48
C THR A 262 11.35 20.16 17.11
N SER A 263 10.45 20.17 16.12
CA SER A 263 10.75 20.73 14.79
C SER A 263 10.91 22.25 14.81
N MET A 264 10.06 22.98 15.56
CA MET A 264 10.24 24.42 15.78
C MET A 264 11.58 24.71 16.48
N LEU A 265 11.93 23.95 17.51
CA LEU A 265 13.20 24.09 18.23
C LEU A 265 14.41 23.79 17.34
N ALA A 266 14.35 22.74 16.52
CA ALA A 266 15.42 22.39 15.61
C ALA A 266 15.63 23.45 14.51
N ILE A 267 14.55 23.99 13.95
CA ILE A 267 14.60 25.08 12.97
C ILE A 267 15.13 26.37 13.61
N ALA A 268 14.65 26.73 14.80
CA ALA A 268 15.07 27.93 15.51
C ALA A 268 16.56 27.89 15.91
N ARG A 269 17.09 26.71 16.25
CA ARG A 269 18.49 26.52 16.65
C ARG A 269 19.43 26.13 15.51
N MET A 270 18.90 25.90 14.29
CA MET A 270 19.64 25.26 13.19
C MET A 270 20.34 23.95 13.63
N ASP A 271 19.78 23.29 14.64
CA ASP A 271 20.38 22.14 15.29
C ASP A 271 19.40 20.96 15.26
N PHE A 272 19.65 20.05 14.33
CA PHE A 272 18.84 18.86 14.13
C PHE A 272 19.20 17.73 15.12
N SER A 273 20.21 17.93 15.99
CA SER A 273 20.56 16.95 17.03
C SER A 273 19.47 16.81 18.10
N VAL A 274 18.61 17.83 18.26
CA VAL A 274 17.48 17.86 19.19
C VAL A 274 16.40 16.81 18.84
N LEU A 275 16.37 16.31 17.59
CA LEU A 275 15.46 15.24 17.21
C LEU A 275 16.04 13.87 17.60
N SER A 276 15.87 13.50 18.87
CA SER A 276 16.20 12.15 19.35
C SER A 276 15.17 11.14 18.85
N TYR A 277 15.46 10.52 17.70
CA TYR A 277 14.65 9.43 17.15
C TYR A 277 15.11 8.04 17.61
N ALA A 278 16.22 7.96 18.36
CA ALA A 278 16.86 6.70 18.74
C ALA A 278 15.91 5.76 19.50
N ASP A 279 15.10 6.33 20.40
CA ASP A 279 14.14 5.59 21.23
C ASP A 279 13.01 4.96 20.42
N ALA A 280 12.63 5.57 19.30
CA ALA A 280 11.63 5.01 18.39
C ALA A 280 12.24 4.04 17.38
N VAL A 281 13.51 4.20 17.00
CA VAL A 281 14.17 3.38 15.98
C VAL A 281 14.36 1.93 16.42
N ALA A 282 14.76 1.69 17.68
CA ALA A 282 14.96 0.34 18.20
C ALA A 282 13.67 -0.54 18.15
N PRO A 283 12.52 -0.11 18.70
CA PRO A 283 11.30 -0.90 18.63
C PRO A 283 10.76 -1.01 17.20
N LEU A 284 10.99 -0.01 16.33
CA LEU A 284 10.62 -0.08 14.91
C LEU A 284 11.46 -1.12 14.14
N LEU A 285 12.76 -1.18 14.37
CA LEU A 285 13.64 -2.19 13.78
C LEU A 285 13.25 -3.59 14.26
N LEU A 286 13.02 -3.75 15.55
CA LEU A 286 12.59 -5.01 16.14
C LEU A 286 11.24 -5.46 15.56
N ALA A 287 10.26 -4.55 15.47
CA ALA A 287 8.98 -4.82 14.82
C ALA A 287 9.13 -5.20 13.35
N PHE A 288 10.03 -4.53 12.64
CA PHE A 288 10.30 -4.82 11.23
C PHE A 288 10.85 -6.25 11.06
N PHE A 289 11.81 -6.66 11.89
CA PHE A 289 12.42 -7.98 11.80
C PHE A 289 11.56 -9.12 12.34
N LEU A 290 10.79 -8.89 13.41
CA LEU A 290 9.98 -9.94 14.01
C LEU A 290 8.58 -10.05 13.41
N LEU A 291 7.95 -8.93 13.04
CA LEU A 291 6.54 -8.91 12.61
C LEU A 291 6.40 -8.75 11.10
N TYR A 292 7.19 -7.88 10.46
CA TYR A 292 7.00 -7.60 9.05
C TYR A 292 7.74 -8.59 8.14
N LEU A 293 9.00 -8.88 8.45
CA LEU A 293 9.88 -9.63 7.57
C LEU A 293 9.51 -11.12 7.42
N PRO A 294 9.08 -11.84 8.47
CA PRO A 294 8.64 -13.23 8.35
C PRO A 294 7.34 -13.38 7.56
N LEU A 295 6.50 -12.34 7.54
CA LEU A 295 5.22 -12.32 6.82
C LEU A 295 5.33 -11.82 5.37
N LEU A 296 6.45 -11.17 5.04
CA LEU A 296 6.79 -10.66 3.72
C LEU A 296 6.66 -11.72 2.60
N PRO A 297 7.14 -12.97 2.79
CA PRO A 297 6.95 -14.10 1.88
C PRO A 297 5.50 -14.39 1.52
N ALA A 298 4.67 -14.62 2.53
CA ALA A 298 3.26 -14.98 2.37
C ALA A 298 2.52 -13.87 1.62
N ARG A 299 2.77 -12.62 1.99
CA ARG A 299 2.16 -11.44 1.35
C ARG A 299 2.53 -11.30 -0.13
N ARG A 300 3.81 -11.51 -0.46
CA ARG A 300 4.27 -11.46 -1.85
C ARG A 300 3.74 -12.64 -2.68
N TYR A 301 3.65 -13.83 -2.10
CA TYR A 301 3.10 -14.99 -2.79
C TYR A 301 1.61 -14.83 -3.08
N LEU A 302 0.80 -14.39 -2.12
CA LEU A 302 -0.64 -14.17 -2.29
C LEU A 302 -0.95 -13.18 -3.42
N THR A 303 -0.22 -12.06 -3.45
CA THR A 303 -0.37 -11.02 -4.49
C THR A 303 0.12 -11.49 -5.86
N ALA A 304 1.23 -12.23 -5.91
CA ALA A 304 1.75 -12.82 -7.14
C ALA A 304 0.80 -13.90 -7.69
N ALA A 305 0.26 -14.77 -6.84
CA ALA A 305 -0.66 -15.83 -7.22
C ALA A 305 -1.93 -15.24 -7.86
N PHE A 306 -2.51 -14.19 -7.26
CA PHE A 306 -3.64 -13.47 -7.86
C PHE A 306 -3.26 -12.85 -9.22
N ALA A 307 -2.12 -12.18 -9.29
CA ALA A 307 -1.68 -11.50 -10.50
C ALA A 307 -1.37 -12.46 -11.65
N VAL A 308 -0.80 -13.64 -11.38
CA VAL A 308 -0.44 -14.66 -12.38
C VAL A 308 -1.66 -15.48 -12.80
N ARG A 309 -2.63 -15.72 -11.91
CA ARG A 309 -3.87 -16.45 -12.21
C ARG A 309 -4.57 -15.76 -13.38
N GLY A 310 -4.44 -16.34 -14.58
CA GLY A 310 -5.04 -15.80 -15.80
C GLY A 310 -6.56 -15.83 -15.73
N ASN A 311 -7.22 -14.95 -16.48
CA ASN A 311 -8.66 -15.05 -16.66
C ASN A 311 -8.94 -16.33 -17.47
N ARG A 312 -9.48 -17.39 -16.84
CA ARG A 312 -9.87 -18.63 -17.54
C ARG A 312 -10.76 -18.34 -18.76
N ARG A 313 -11.59 -17.29 -18.69
CA ARG A 313 -12.40 -16.78 -19.81
C ARG A 313 -11.60 -16.18 -20.97
N GLN A 314 -10.47 -15.51 -20.73
CA GLN A 314 -9.62 -15.00 -21.82
C GLN A 314 -8.87 -16.12 -22.53
N LYS A 315 -8.42 -17.13 -21.78
CA LYS A 315 -7.80 -18.31 -22.36
C LYS A 315 -8.79 -19.06 -23.24
N LYS A 316 -10.02 -19.26 -22.75
CA LYS A 316 -11.12 -19.87 -23.50
C LYS A 316 -11.46 -19.08 -24.77
N ASN A 317 -11.63 -17.75 -24.68
CA ASN A 317 -11.92 -16.92 -25.87
C ASN A 317 -10.75 -16.89 -26.88
N GLN A 318 -9.48 -16.90 -26.43
CA GLN A 318 -8.34 -16.98 -27.36
C GLN A 318 -8.25 -18.35 -28.04
N GLU A 319 -8.54 -19.42 -27.31
CA GLU A 319 -8.65 -20.78 -27.88
C GLU A 319 -9.82 -20.85 -28.87
N THR A 320 -10.99 -20.25 -28.58
CA THR A 320 -12.14 -20.20 -29.50
C THR A 320 -11.81 -19.42 -30.78
N ILE A 321 -11.21 -18.23 -30.67
CA ILE A 321 -10.83 -17.40 -31.83
C ILE A 321 -9.75 -18.08 -32.69
N GLN A 322 -8.80 -18.80 -32.09
CA GLN A 322 -7.81 -19.58 -32.84
C GLN A 322 -8.43 -20.80 -33.53
N THR A 323 -9.43 -21.42 -32.92
CA THR A 323 -10.16 -22.56 -33.50
C THR A 323 -11.03 -22.11 -34.67
N GLU A 324 -11.68 -20.95 -34.57
CA GLU A 324 -12.47 -20.34 -35.65
C GLU A 324 -11.58 -19.86 -36.80
N SER A 325 -10.47 -19.17 -36.51
CA SER A 325 -9.51 -18.71 -37.54
C SER A 325 -8.84 -19.88 -38.27
N GLY A 326 -8.49 -20.96 -37.56
CA GLY A 326 -7.92 -22.17 -38.15
C GLY A 326 -8.93 -23.04 -38.91
N ALA A 327 -10.23 -22.88 -38.66
CA ALA A 327 -11.29 -23.51 -39.44
C ALA A 327 -11.59 -22.75 -40.74
N VAL A 328 -11.52 -21.41 -40.72
CA VAL A 328 -11.70 -20.56 -41.91
C VAL A 328 -10.58 -20.77 -42.93
N ASP A 329 -9.31 -20.81 -42.50
CA ASP A 329 -8.16 -21.07 -43.40
C ASP A 329 -8.22 -22.45 -44.06
N LYS A 330 -8.79 -23.46 -43.38
CA LYS A 330 -8.95 -24.80 -43.94
C LYS A 330 -10.09 -24.89 -44.95
N SER A 331 -11.16 -24.12 -44.76
CA SER A 331 -12.28 -24.11 -45.73
C SER A 331 -11.97 -23.30 -46.97
N THR A 332 -11.07 -22.31 -46.91
CA THR A 332 -10.61 -21.56 -48.10
C THR A 332 -9.52 -22.28 -48.88
N ALA A 333 -8.77 -23.20 -48.26
CA ALA A 333 -7.80 -24.05 -48.96
C ALA A 333 -8.43 -25.29 -49.64
N GLN A 334 -9.74 -25.51 -49.46
CA GLN A 334 -10.49 -26.64 -50.01
C GLN A 334 -11.56 -26.25 -51.04
N ALA A 335 -11.61 -24.97 -51.44
CA ALA A 335 -12.46 -24.43 -52.51
C ALA A 335 -11.59 -24.04 -53.71
#